data_AF-A0A419KQB2-F1
#
_entry.id   AF-A0A419KQB2-F1
#
_cell.length_a   1.000
_cell.length_b   1.000
_cell.length_c   1.000
_cell.angle_alpha   90.00
_cell.angle_beta   90.00
_cell.angle_gamma   90.00
#
_symmetry.space_group_name_H-M   'P 1'
#
loop_
_entity.id
_entity.type
_entity.pdbx_description
1 polymer ?
#
loop_
_entity_poly.entity_id
_entity_poly.type
_entity_poly.pdbx_seq_one_letter_code
_entity_poly.pdbx_strand_id
1 'polypeptide(L)'
;MVALGAPTQRSRMKPSGFIRAAQLLWEAGIDFEGVIAAENGGYNSFGGWLPAAALELPVVDAPCDGRAHPTAVMGSMGLHRLRDYRSVKAIVAEGVEVIAHGSVEATSRVARLIASERGLVAMARDPVALSYAVEHGAPGAISKALELGHRLLKALGEGERAVEAAMEFLGGSILCHGTVVGKRLETRGGFDVGLLRVEAEGETYELTFLNEYMTLEHGGRRLATFPDLISTFDEEGKPITSAAVEEGDGVYVTVVPRERIPTGDGLRYPEVYRPVEEALGKPMIQHLQGFLLD
;
A
#
# COMPACT_ATOMS: atom_id res chain seq x y z
N MET A 1 -2.81 -11.55 4.07
CA MET A 1 -1.42 -11.55 4.56
C MET A 1 -0.81 -10.18 4.38
N VAL A 2 0.00 -9.72 5.35
CA VAL A 2 0.68 -8.41 5.28
C VAL A 2 1.88 -8.38 6.22
N ALA A 3 2.92 -7.63 5.86
CA ALA A 3 3.92 -7.17 6.81
C ALA A 3 3.65 -5.72 7.20
N LEU A 4 3.88 -5.41 8.47
CA LEU A 4 3.64 -4.10 9.02
C LEU A 4 4.86 -3.65 9.84
N GLY A 5 5.32 -2.42 9.61
CA GLY A 5 6.42 -1.82 10.34
C GLY A 5 7.00 -0.61 9.64
N ALA A 6 7.97 0.03 10.29
CA ALA A 6 8.65 1.19 9.74
C ALA A 6 9.80 0.75 8.82
N PRO A 7 9.85 1.16 7.53
CA PRO A 7 10.92 0.79 6.62
C PRO A 7 12.32 1.20 7.09
N THR A 8 12.38 2.21 7.96
CA THR A 8 13.61 2.79 8.53
C THR A 8 14.21 1.95 9.65
N GLN A 9 13.50 0.96 10.18
CA GLN A 9 13.97 0.09 11.25
C GLN A 9 14.51 -1.23 10.71
N ARG A 10 15.67 -1.67 11.22
CA ARG A 10 16.21 -3.00 10.92
C ARG A 10 15.29 -4.07 11.53
N SER A 11 14.66 -4.86 10.68
CA SER A 11 13.89 -6.03 11.11
C SER A 11 14.69 -7.32 10.98
N ARG A 12 14.42 -8.24 11.91
CA ARG A 12 14.89 -9.64 11.86
C ARG A 12 13.75 -10.61 11.55
N MET A 13 12.58 -10.09 11.15
CA MET A 13 11.44 -10.91 10.75
C MET A 13 11.85 -11.81 9.58
N LYS A 14 11.70 -13.11 9.77
CA LYS A 14 11.99 -14.10 8.73
C LYS A 14 10.76 -14.28 7.82
N PRO A 15 10.96 -14.66 6.54
CA PRO A 15 9.85 -15.07 5.67
C PRO A 15 8.94 -16.15 6.28
N SER A 16 9.51 -17.04 7.10
CA SER A 16 8.76 -18.07 7.83
C SER A 16 7.73 -17.49 8.83
N GLY A 17 7.85 -16.23 9.22
CA GLY A 17 6.88 -15.54 10.07
C GLY A 17 5.50 -15.46 9.43
N PHE A 18 5.40 -15.32 8.11
CA PHE A 18 4.11 -15.36 7.40
C PHE A 18 3.45 -16.74 7.49
N ILE A 19 4.24 -17.80 7.33
CA ILE A 19 3.78 -19.19 7.47
C ILE A 19 3.28 -19.42 8.89
N ARG A 20 4.05 -18.98 9.89
CA ARG A 20 3.68 -19.11 11.29
C ARG A 20 2.42 -18.33 11.64
N ALA A 21 2.26 -17.11 11.11
CA ALA A 21 1.06 -16.31 11.33
C ALA A 21 -0.20 -17.01 10.80
N ALA A 22 -0.12 -17.66 9.64
CA ALA A 22 -1.21 -18.46 9.09
C ALA A 22 -1.53 -19.67 10.00
N GLN A 23 -0.51 -20.40 10.46
CA GLN A 23 -0.67 -21.52 11.39
C GLN A 23 -1.30 -21.12 12.73
N LEU A 24 -0.93 -19.95 13.28
CA LEU A 24 -1.52 -19.43 14.51
C LEU A 24 -3.03 -19.19 14.39
N LEU A 25 -3.54 -18.81 13.21
CA LEU A 25 -4.99 -18.71 13.00
C LEU A 25 -5.66 -20.09 13.07
N TRP A 26 -5.08 -21.12 12.47
CA TRP A 26 -5.58 -22.49 12.59
C TRP A 26 -5.52 -23.00 14.04
N GLU A 27 -4.44 -22.75 14.76
CA GLU A 27 -4.31 -23.08 16.19
C GLU A 27 -5.36 -22.36 17.05
N ALA A 28 -5.80 -21.17 16.63
CA ALA A 28 -6.89 -20.42 17.25
C ALA A 28 -8.30 -20.90 16.86
N GLY A 29 -8.41 -21.94 16.02
CA GLY A 29 -9.68 -22.46 15.51
C GLY A 29 -10.33 -21.58 14.43
N ILE A 30 -9.53 -20.77 13.73
CA ILE A 30 -9.98 -19.95 12.60
C ILE A 30 -9.59 -20.65 11.29
N ASP A 31 -10.59 -21.21 10.61
CA ASP A 31 -10.40 -21.91 9.35
C ASP A 31 -10.33 -20.95 8.15
N PHE A 32 -9.51 -21.29 7.17
CA PHE A 32 -9.41 -20.62 5.88
C PHE A 32 -8.79 -21.57 4.84
N GLU A 33 -9.17 -21.40 3.58
CA GLU A 33 -8.82 -22.30 2.47
C GLU A 33 -8.02 -21.60 1.35
N GLY A 34 -7.60 -20.36 1.58
CA GLY A 34 -6.86 -19.57 0.60
C GLY A 34 -6.29 -18.31 1.22
N VAL A 35 -5.35 -17.69 0.52
CA VAL A 35 -4.68 -16.47 0.99
C VAL A 35 -4.81 -15.34 -0.02
N ILE A 36 -5.10 -14.16 0.49
CA ILE A 36 -5.07 -12.89 -0.24
C ILE A 36 -3.97 -11.99 0.34
N ALA A 37 -3.45 -11.09 -0.48
CA ALA A 37 -2.62 -9.99 0.01
C ALA A 37 -3.50 -8.88 0.62
N ALA A 38 -3.02 -8.20 1.64
CA ALA A 38 -3.73 -7.06 2.23
C ALA A 38 -3.68 -5.79 1.36
N GLU A 39 -2.81 -5.80 0.37
CA GLU A 39 -2.57 -4.72 -0.58
C GLU A 39 -1.69 -5.28 -1.70
N ASN A 40 -1.65 -4.57 -2.82
CA ASN A 40 -0.70 -4.84 -3.88
C ASN A 40 0.50 -3.90 -3.76
N GLY A 41 1.59 -4.42 -3.19
CA GLY A 41 2.84 -3.70 -2.97
C GLY A 41 4.01 -4.67 -2.98
N GLY A 42 5.22 -4.19 -3.31
CA GLY A 42 6.37 -5.06 -3.61
C GLY A 42 6.62 -6.15 -2.57
N TYR A 43 6.54 -5.82 -1.28
CA TYR A 43 6.72 -6.80 -0.20
C TYR A 43 5.42 -7.54 0.16
N ASN A 44 4.30 -6.82 0.22
CA ASN A 44 3.04 -7.32 0.77
C ASN A 44 2.25 -8.22 -0.18
N SER A 45 2.41 -8.07 -1.51
CA SER A 45 1.87 -9.02 -2.49
C SER A 45 2.51 -10.39 -2.31
N PHE A 46 3.84 -10.43 -2.16
CA PHE A 46 4.60 -11.68 -2.02
C PHE A 46 4.44 -12.33 -0.64
N GLY A 47 4.16 -11.54 0.41
CA GLY A 47 3.92 -12.06 1.76
C GLY A 47 2.78 -13.09 1.84
N GLY A 48 1.81 -13.03 0.92
CA GLY A 48 0.75 -14.03 0.78
C GLY A 48 1.20 -15.32 0.10
N TRP A 49 2.22 -15.28 -0.75
CA TRP A 49 2.64 -16.43 -1.56
C TRP A 49 3.46 -17.43 -0.75
N LEU A 50 4.19 -16.95 0.27
CA LEU A 50 4.97 -17.77 1.19
C LEU A 50 4.11 -18.81 1.94
N PRO A 51 3.04 -18.42 2.68
CA PRO A 51 2.15 -19.39 3.32
C PRO A 51 1.37 -20.22 2.29
N ALA A 52 0.98 -19.65 1.13
CA ALA A 52 0.36 -20.43 0.06
C ALA A 52 1.21 -21.62 -0.37
N ALA A 53 2.48 -21.36 -0.70
CA ALA A 53 3.40 -22.39 -1.14
C ALA A 53 3.72 -23.40 -0.03
N ALA A 54 3.91 -22.94 1.21
CA ALA A 54 4.31 -23.80 2.32
C ALA A 54 3.18 -24.64 2.90
N LEU A 55 1.93 -24.17 2.80
CA LEU A 55 0.75 -24.79 3.39
C LEU A 55 -0.21 -25.37 2.35
N GLU A 56 0.22 -25.42 1.08
CA GLU A 56 -0.55 -25.93 -0.06
C GLU A 56 -1.91 -25.22 -0.26
N LEU A 57 -1.92 -23.90 -0.06
CA LEU A 57 -3.12 -23.07 -0.23
C LEU A 57 -3.07 -22.29 -1.55
N PRO A 58 -4.22 -22.07 -2.21
CA PRO A 58 -4.31 -21.18 -3.35
C PRO A 58 -4.06 -19.72 -2.94
N VAL A 59 -3.33 -19.00 -3.79
CA VAL A 59 -3.34 -17.53 -3.79
C VAL A 59 -4.59 -17.07 -4.56
N VAL A 60 -5.46 -16.33 -3.89
CA VAL A 60 -6.66 -15.76 -4.51
C VAL A 60 -6.32 -14.36 -5.00
N ASP A 61 -6.56 -14.10 -6.29
CA ASP A 61 -6.35 -12.78 -6.90
C ASP A 61 -7.51 -11.83 -6.60
N ALA A 62 -7.65 -11.51 -5.31
CA ALA A 62 -8.55 -10.50 -4.77
C ALA A 62 -7.91 -9.89 -3.51
N PRO A 63 -6.77 -9.19 -3.65
CA PRO A 63 -6.19 -8.47 -2.51
C PRO A 63 -7.18 -7.43 -1.99
N CYS A 64 -7.00 -6.97 -0.75
CA CYS A 64 -7.91 -5.93 -0.22
C CYS A 64 -7.89 -4.67 -1.09
N ASP A 65 -6.73 -4.31 -1.65
CA ASP A 65 -6.55 -3.19 -2.56
C ASP A 65 -5.53 -3.53 -3.64
N GLY A 66 -5.72 -3.01 -4.85
CA GLY A 66 -4.79 -3.19 -5.97
C GLY A 66 -3.58 -2.25 -5.95
N ARG A 67 -3.36 -1.57 -4.82
CA ARG A 67 -2.19 -0.75 -4.50
C ARG A 67 -1.93 -0.76 -2.98
N ALA A 68 -0.78 -0.24 -2.56
CA ALA A 68 -0.47 -0.01 -1.14
C ALA A 68 -1.29 1.15 -0.53
N HIS A 69 -1.45 1.12 0.79
CA HIS A 69 -2.18 2.13 1.57
C HIS A 69 -1.52 2.41 2.94
N PRO A 70 -1.72 3.63 3.49
CA PRO A 70 -1.03 4.04 4.72
C PRO A 70 -1.64 3.47 6.01
N THR A 71 -2.87 2.95 5.99
CA THR A 71 -3.57 2.54 7.22
C THR A 71 -4.18 1.15 7.14
N ALA A 72 -4.12 0.42 8.24
CA ALA A 72 -4.73 -0.90 8.32
C ALA A 72 -6.25 -0.92 8.06
N VAL A 73 -6.94 0.21 8.28
CA VAL A 73 -8.39 0.37 8.05
C VAL A 73 -8.68 0.52 6.56
N MET A 74 -7.82 1.22 5.82
CA MET A 74 -7.87 1.27 4.35
C MET A 74 -7.81 -0.13 3.74
N GLY A 75 -6.86 -0.96 4.15
CA GLY A 75 -6.77 -2.37 3.71
C GLY A 75 -7.73 -3.36 4.37
N SER A 76 -8.88 -2.90 4.89
CA SER A 76 -9.81 -3.76 5.64
C SER A 76 -11.08 -4.15 4.88
N MET A 77 -11.24 -3.78 3.60
CA MET A 77 -12.44 -4.09 2.81
C MET A 77 -13.76 -3.68 3.51
N GLY A 78 -13.74 -2.58 4.27
CA GLY A 78 -14.92 -2.08 4.99
C GLY A 78 -15.32 -2.84 6.25
N LEU A 79 -14.54 -3.84 6.69
CA LEU A 79 -14.86 -4.65 7.87
C LEU A 79 -15.06 -3.84 9.16
N HIS A 80 -14.43 -2.66 9.27
CA HIS A 80 -14.59 -1.76 10.42
C HIS A 80 -15.99 -1.13 10.54
N ARG A 81 -16.78 -1.10 9.45
CA ARG A 81 -18.17 -0.59 9.47
C ARG A 81 -19.20 -1.67 9.81
N LEU A 82 -18.81 -2.94 9.81
CA LEU A 82 -19.69 -4.04 10.17
C LEU A 82 -19.89 -4.05 11.69
N ARG A 83 -21.10 -3.72 12.14
CA ARG A 83 -21.45 -3.47 13.56
C ARG A 83 -20.95 -4.53 14.53
N ASP A 84 -21.04 -5.81 14.15
CA ASP A 84 -20.72 -6.94 15.02
C ASP A 84 -19.45 -7.67 14.57
N TYR A 85 -18.68 -7.10 13.66
CA TYR A 85 -17.45 -7.71 13.20
C TYR A 85 -16.37 -7.66 14.28
N ARG A 86 -15.83 -8.84 14.62
CA ARG A 86 -14.72 -8.98 15.55
C ARG A 86 -13.48 -9.41 14.77
N SER A 87 -12.57 -8.47 14.59
CA SER A 87 -11.28 -8.69 13.94
C SER A 87 -10.46 -9.71 14.71
N VAL A 88 -9.70 -10.53 13.96
CA VAL A 88 -8.70 -11.47 14.48
C VAL A 88 -7.40 -11.29 13.70
N LYS A 89 -6.29 -11.16 14.41
CA LYS A 89 -4.95 -10.99 13.82
C LYS A 89 -3.94 -11.87 14.52
N ALA A 90 -3.32 -12.77 13.78
CA ALA A 90 -2.12 -13.48 14.20
C ALA A 90 -0.89 -12.67 13.76
N ILE A 91 -0.09 -12.24 14.74
CA ILE A 91 1.03 -11.32 14.58
C ILE A 91 2.29 -12.07 15.02
N VAL A 92 3.29 -12.12 14.15
CA VAL A 92 4.56 -12.82 14.39
C VAL A 92 5.72 -11.86 14.18
N ALA A 93 6.62 -11.82 15.15
CA ALA A 93 7.89 -11.11 15.10
C ALA A 93 8.99 -11.95 15.75
N GLU A 94 10.24 -11.48 15.75
CA GLU A 94 11.34 -12.20 16.42
C GLU A 94 11.02 -12.39 17.92
N GLY A 95 10.85 -13.65 18.34
CA GLY A 95 10.55 -14.02 19.73
C GLY A 95 9.15 -13.62 20.22
N VAL A 96 8.23 -13.24 19.33
CA VAL A 96 6.88 -12.79 19.69
C VAL A 96 5.84 -13.43 18.76
N GLU A 97 4.84 -14.05 19.35
CA GLU A 97 3.65 -14.56 18.68
C GLU A 97 2.41 -14.08 19.46
N VAL A 98 1.47 -13.44 18.76
CA VAL A 98 0.27 -12.88 19.38
C VAL A 98 -0.95 -13.17 18.51
N ILE A 99 -2.04 -13.61 19.14
CA ILE A 99 -3.36 -13.62 18.52
C ILE A 99 -4.19 -12.53 19.21
N ALA A 100 -4.59 -11.52 18.46
CA ALA A 100 -5.36 -10.39 18.96
C ALA A 100 -6.79 -10.44 18.43
N HIS A 101 -7.78 -10.29 19.31
CA HIS A 101 -9.19 -10.16 18.96
C HIS A 101 -9.74 -8.80 19.41
N GLY A 102 -10.59 -8.16 18.61
CA GLY A 102 -11.20 -6.87 18.96
C GLY A 102 -11.73 -6.12 17.75
N SER A 103 -11.78 -4.79 17.80
CA SER A 103 -12.04 -3.99 16.60
C SER A 103 -10.84 -4.04 15.66
N VAL A 104 -11.05 -3.70 14.38
CA VAL A 104 -9.99 -3.60 13.36
C VAL A 104 -8.89 -2.63 13.82
N GLU A 105 -9.26 -1.50 14.40
CA GLU A 105 -8.33 -0.47 14.88
C GLU A 105 -7.55 -0.94 16.10
N ALA A 106 -8.21 -1.55 17.08
CA ALA A 106 -7.59 -1.97 18.33
C ALA A 106 -6.52 -3.05 18.08
N THR A 107 -6.87 -4.08 17.31
CA THR A 107 -5.95 -5.16 16.95
C THR A 107 -4.81 -4.66 16.05
N SER A 108 -5.08 -3.69 15.16
CA SER A 108 -4.02 -3.05 14.36
C SER A 108 -3.07 -2.19 15.19
N ARG A 109 -3.55 -1.55 16.28
CA ARG A 109 -2.66 -0.86 17.24
C ARG A 109 -1.73 -1.85 17.95
N VAL A 110 -2.21 -3.03 18.31
CA VAL A 110 -1.36 -4.09 18.88
C VAL A 110 -0.24 -4.48 17.92
N ALA A 111 -0.57 -4.72 16.64
CA ALA A 111 0.44 -5.04 15.63
C ALA A 111 1.48 -3.91 15.47
N ARG A 112 1.06 -2.65 15.46
CA ARG A 112 1.97 -1.49 15.39
C ARG A 112 2.89 -1.37 16.61
N LEU A 113 2.38 -1.61 17.81
CA LEU A 113 3.19 -1.59 19.05
C LEU A 113 4.26 -2.68 19.05
N ILE A 114 3.96 -3.87 18.52
CA ILE A 114 4.96 -4.92 18.38
C ILE A 114 5.97 -4.53 17.29
N ALA A 115 5.49 -3.98 16.17
CA ALA A 115 6.35 -3.54 15.08
C ALA A 115 7.31 -2.42 15.49
N SER A 116 6.90 -1.46 16.33
CA SER A 116 7.78 -0.38 16.80
C SER A 116 8.97 -0.86 17.62
N GLU A 117 8.83 -2.02 18.30
CA GLU A 117 9.89 -2.66 19.08
C GLU A 117 10.72 -3.67 18.27
N ARG A 118 10.15 -4.21 17.18
CA ARG A 118 10.72 -5.33 16.41
C ARG A 118 11.07 -4.98 14.96
N GLY A 119 10.85 -3.75 14.53
CA GLY A 119 11.02 -3.28 13.15
C GLY A 119 9.86 -3.67 12.22
N LEU A 120 9.58 -4.96 12.09
CA LEU A 120 8.53 -5.49 11.21
C LEU A 120 7.84 -6.70 11.86
N VAL A 121 6.55 -6.85 11.59
CA VAL A 121 5.77 -8.04 11.94
C VAL A 121 5.16 -8.67 10.70
N ALA A 122 5.08 -10.00 10.67
CA ALA A 122 4.30 -10.75 9.71
C ALA A 122 2.91 -10.98 10.29
N MET A 123 1.87 -10.81 9.48
CA MET A 123 0.50 -10.87 9.96
C MET A 123 -0.44 -11.62 9.01
N ALA A 124 -1.15 -12.59 9.57
CA ALA A 124 -2.37 -13.16 9.01
C ALA A 124 -3.54 -12.54 9.75
N ARG A 125 -4.55 -12.06 9.02
CA ARG A 125 -5.65 -11.29 9.60
C ARG A 125 -6.94 -11.54 8.89
N ASP A 126 -8.02 -11.43 9.65
CA ASP A 126 -9.36 -11.16 9.18
C ASP A 126 -9.78 -12.02 7.97
N PRO A 127 -9.77 -13.37 8.07
CA PRO A 127 -10.32 -14.21 7.00
C PRO A 127 -11.77 -13.81 6.72
N VAL A 128 -12.11 -13.76 5.43
CA VAL A 128 -13.46 -13.43 4.95
C VAL A 128 -13.92 -14.50 3.96
N ALA A 129 -15.23 -14.59 3.75
CA ALA A 129 -15.76 -15.42 2.68
C ALA A 129 -15.22 -14.96 1.31
N LEU A 130 -15.02 -15.91 0.39
CA LEU A 130 -14.55 -15.60 -0.96
C LEU A 130 -15.47 -14.59 -1.67
N SER A 131 -16.78 -14.73 -1.52
CA SER A 131 -17.76 -13.80 -2.08
C SER A 131 -17.53 -12.36 -1.56
N TYR A 132 -17.24 -12.22 -0.27
CA TYR A 132 -16.93 -10.92 0.34
C TYR A 132 -15.64 -10.32 -0.24
N ALA A 133 -14.58 -11.12 -0.38
CA ALA A 133 -13.32 -10.65 -0.96
C ALA A 133 -13.48 -10.22 -2.44
N VAL A 134 -14.31 -10.92 -3.21
CA VAL A 134 -14.61 -10.56 -4.60
C VAL A 134 -15.45 -9.28 -4.69
N GLU A 135 -16.40 -9.10 -3.77
CA GLU A 135 -17.29 -7.93 -3.74
C GLU A 135 -16.62 -6.66 -3.21
N HIS A 136 -15.84 -6.77 -2.13
CA HIS A 136 -15.30 -5.63 -1.40
C HIS A 136 -13.78 -5.45 -1.53
N GLY A 137 -13.08 -6.41 -2.15
CA GLY A 137 -11.65 -6.33 -2.44
C GLY A 137 -11.36 -5.81 -3.85
N ALA A 138 -10.17 -6.12 -4.36
CA ALA A 138 -9.66 -5.67 -5.63
C ALA A 138 -9.36 -6.85 -6.58
N PRO A 139 -10.38 -7.59 -7.06
CA PRO A 139 -10.18 -8.75 -7.91
C PRO A 139 -9.39 -8.45 -9.18
N GLY A 140 -8.43 -9.31 -9.53
CA GLY A 140 -7.59 -9.18 -10.73
C GLY A 140 -6.38 -8.26 -10.56
N ALA A 141 -6.19 -7.64 -9.39
CA ALA A 141 -5.09 -6.71 -9.18
C ALA A 141 -3.70 -7.35 -9.22
N ILE A 142 -3.55 -8.58 -8.73
CA ILE A 142 -2.27 -9.30 -8.79
C ILE A 142 -1.95 -9.64 -10.24
N SER A 143 -2.91 -10.16 -11.01
CA SER A 143 -2.72 -10.43 -12.43
C SER A 143 -2.35 -9.17 -13.20
N LYS A 144 -3.00 -8.03 -12.91
CA LYS A 144 -2.65 -6.75 -13.52
C LYS A 144 -1.22 -6.31 -13.18
N ALA A 145 -0.79 -6.47 -11.93
CA ALA A 145 0.58 -6.14 -11.53
C ALA A 145 1.64 -7.06 -12.16
N LEU A 146 1.33 -8.35 -12.33
CA LEU A 146 2.22 -9.28 -13.03
C LEU A 146 2.38 -8.91 -14.50
N GLU A 147 1.29 -8.57 -15.19
CA GLU A 147 1.34 -8.13 -16.58
C GLU A 147 2.10 -6.79 -16.73
N LEU A 148 1.90 -5.84 -15.82
CA LEU A 148 2.71 -4.62 -15.75
C LEU A 148 4.20 -4.96 -15.60
N GLY A 149 4.54 -5.85 -14.66
CA GLY A 149 5.92 -6.28 -14.43
C GLY A 149 6.56 -6.90 -15.67
N HIS A 150 5.85 -7.79 -16.38
CA HIS A 150 6.34 -8.38 -17.62
C HIS A 150 6.60 -7.35 -18.72
N ARG A 151 5.79 -6.30 -18.80
CA ARG A 151 5.98 -5.20 -19.77
C ARG A 151 7.16 -4.35 -19.41
N LEU A 152 7.24 -3.94 -18.15
CA LEU A 152 8.33 -3.12 -17.64
C LEU A 152 9.68 -3.84 -17.80
N LEU A 153 9.77 -5.12 -17.47
CA LEU A 153 10.99 -5.91 -17.61
C LEU A 153 11.50 -6.01 -19.05
N LYS A 154 10.64 -5.85 -20.06
CA LYS A 154 11.04 -5.85 -21.47
C LYS A 154 11.66 -4.53 -21.93
N ALA A 155 11.36 -3.43 -21.24
CA ALA A 155 11.83 -2.09 -21.58
C ALA A 155 12.78 -1.51 -20.51
N LEU A 156 13.05 -2.24 -19.43
CA LEU A 156 13.87 -1.76 -18.31
C LEU A 156 15.29 -1.41 -18.80
N GLY A 157 15.79 -0.24 -18.38
CA GLY A 157 17.07 0.29 -18.84
C GLY A 157 16.97 1.13 -20.13
N GLU A 158 15.79 1.23 -20.74
CA GLU A 158 15.52 2.15 -21.85
C GLU A 158 15.07 3.55 -21.37
N GLY A 159 15.13 3.83 -20.06
CA GLY A 159 14.78 5.11 -19.46
C GLY A 159 13.31 5.46 -19.62
N GLU A 160 13.01 6.65 -20.17
CA GLU A 160 11.65 7.16 -20.39
C GLU A 160 10.74 6.14 -21.09
N ARG A 161 11.27 5.40 -22.09
CA ARG A 161 10.48 4.41 -22.83
C ARG A 161 9.94 3.27 -21.95
N ALA A 162 10.66 2.91 -20.87
CA ALA A 162 10.16 1.94 -19.91
C ALA A 162 8.97 2.50 -19.10
N VAL A 163 9.05 3.78 -18.75
CA VAL A 163 7.99 4.51 -18.04
C VAL A 163 6.77 4.67 -18.94
N GLU A 164 6.96 5.02 -20.22
CA GLU A 164 5.89 5.09 -21.22
C GLU A 164 5.17 3.76 -21.38
N ALA A 165 5.91 2.64 -21.50
CA ALA A 165 5.32 1.31 -21.61
C ALA A 165 4.45 0.93 -20.38
N ALA A 166 4.88 1.34 -19.18
CA ALA A 166 4.09 1.17 -17.97
C ALA A 166 2.82 2.04 -17.98
N MET A 167 2.94 3.31 -18.37
CA MET A 167 1.82 4.25 -18.40
C MET A 167 0.79 3.91 -19.47
N GLU A 168 1.23 3.45 -20.65
CA GLU A 168 0.34 2.98 -21.71
C GLU A 168 -0.52 1.81 -21.22
N PHE A 169 0.10 0.83 -20.54
CA PHE A 169 -0.64 -0.32 -20.00
C PHE A 169 -1.59 0.06 -18.86
N LEU A 170 -1.16 0.95 -17.97
CA LEU A 170 -1.97 1.38 -16.83
C LEU A 170 -3.05 2.39 -17.22
N GLY A 171 -2.92 3.07 -18.37
CA GLY A 171 -3.76 4.20 -18.75
C GLY A 171 -3.44 5.45 -17.91
N GLY A 172 -2.16 5.65 -17.59
CA GLY A 172 -1.64 6.83 -16.88
C GLY A 172 -0.83 7.74 -17.79
N SER A 173 -0.11 8.67 -17.17
CA SER A 173 0.74 9.64 -17.87
C SER A 173 2.01 9.97 -17.07
N ILE A 174 3.08 10.28 -17.79
CA ILE A 174 4.23 10.99 -17.24
C ILE A 174 3.82 12.46 -17.08
N LEU A 175 3.89 12.97 -15.86
CA LEU A 175 3.56 14.37 -15.57
C LEU A 175 4.78 15.26 -15.82
N CYS A 176 5.94 14.84 -15.33
CA CYS A 176 7.20 15.53 -15.55
C CYS A 176 8.39 14.59 -15.38
N HIS A 177 9.52 14.98 -15.98
CA HIS A 177 10.86 14.43 -15.73
C HIS A 177 11.72 15.56 -15.19
N GLY A 178 12.33 15.37 -14.03
CA GLY A 178 13.01 16.44 -13.33
C GLY A 178 13.93 15.96 -12.22
N THR A 179 14.54 16.92 -11.52
CA THR A 179 15.47 16.65 -10.44
C THR A 179 14.79 16.87 -9.09
N VAL A 180 15.04 15.97 -8.15
CA VAL A 180 14.61 16.14 -6.77
C VAL A 180 15.46 17.24 -6.12
N VAL A 181 14.82 18.36 -5.79
CA VAL A 181 15.46 19.54 -5.17
C VAL A 181 15.19 19.67 -3.68
N GLY A 182 14.38 18.76 -3.12
CA GLY A 182 14.10 18.76 -1.69
C GLY A 182 13.36 17.51 -1.22
N LYS A 183 13.80 16.92 -0.11
CA LYS A 183 13.07 15.85 0.60
C LYS A 183 13.03 16.18 2.08
N ARG A 184 11.81 16.24 2.63
CA ARG A 184 11.59 16.41 4.07
C ARG A 184 10.77 15.25 4.59
N LEU A 185 11.13 14.75 5.78
CA LEU A 185 10.41 13.70 6.47
C LEU A 185 10.26 14.08 7.94
N GLU A 186 9.04 13.99 8.45
CA GLU A 186 8.72 14.30 9.84
C GLU A 186 7.64 13.36 10.38
N THR A 187 7.78 12.92 11.63
CA THR A 187 6.77 12.06 12.25
C THR A 187 5.67 12.94 12.86
N ARG A 188 4.42 12.79 12.38
CA ARG A 188 3.23 13.49 12.88
C ARG A 188 2.05 12.54 13.00
N GLY A 189 1.35 12.56 14.15
CA GLY A 189 0.17 11.73 14.36
C GLY A 189 0.39 10.21 14.25
N GLY A 190 1.63 9.74 14.42
CA GLY A 190 2.00 8.33 14.23
C GLY A 190 2.28 7.93 12.78
N PHE A 191 2.36 8.90 11.85
CA PHE A 191 2.78 8.72 10.47
C PHE A 191 4.10 9.42 10.20
N ASP A 192 4.91 8.86 9.31
CA ASP A 192 6.06 9.55 8.73
C ASP A 192 5.57 10.35 7.51
N VAL A 193 5.35 11.65 7.72
CA VAL A 193 4.87 12.60 6.73
C VAL A 193 6.04 13.12 5.93
N GLY A 194 6.00 12.85 4.63
CA GLY A 194 7.00 13.26 3.68
C GLY A 194 6.55 14.37 2.75
N LEU A 195 7.50 15.20 2.32
CA LEU A 195 7.35 16.14 1.22
C LEU A 195 8.56 16.01 0.29
N LEU A 196 8.30 15.68 -0.96
CA LEU A 196 9.27 15.63 -2.05
C LEU A 196 9.00 16.81 -3.00
N ARG A 197 10.06 17.49 -3.43
CA ARG A 197 10.01 18.56 -4.42
C ARG A 197 10.81 18.17 -5.64
N VAL A 198 10.16 18.21 -6.80
CA VAL A 198 10.79 17.92 -8.09
C VAL A 198 10.75 19.18 -8.94
N GLU A 199 11.91 19.61 -9.42
CA GLU A 199 12.04 20.71 -10.37
C GLU A 199 12.14 20.16 -11.79
N ALA A 200 11.26 20.62 -12.67
CA ALA A 200 11.23 20.25 -14.08
C ALA A 200 10.85 21.47 -14.91
N GLU A 201 11.60 21.76 -15.96
CA GLU A 201 11.32 22.88 -16.89
C GLU A 201 11.17 24.26 -16.21
N GLY A 202 11.86 24.48 -15.08
CA GLY A 202 11.78 25.72 -14.30
C GLY A 202 10.55 25.83 -13.38
N GLU A 203 9.76 24.76 -13.28
CA GLU A 203 8.57 24.65 -12.44
C GLU A 203 8.82 23.66 -11.29
N THR A 204 8.14 23.85 -10.15
CA THR A 204 8.27 22.97 -8.97
C THR A 204 6.99 22.19 -8.71
N TYR A 205 7.12 20.86 -8.62
CA TYR A 205 6.07 19.92 -8.27
C TYR A 205 6.25 19.47 -6.81
N GLU A 206 5.18 19.50 -6.02
CA GLU A 206 5.19 19.07 -4.62
C GLU A 206 4.41 17.77 -4.46
N LEU A 207 5.08 16.73 -3.97
CA LEU A 207 4.48 15.43 -3.64
C LEU A 207 4.51 15.24 -2.13
N THR A 208 3.34 15.01 -1.51
CA THR A 208 3.31 14.57 -0.10
C THR A 208 3.12 13.07 -0.02
N PHE A 209 3.67 12.43 1.01
CA PHE A 209 3.58 10.99 1.19
C PHE A 209 3.46 10.56 2.66
N LEU A 210 2.83 9.40 2.89
CA LEU A 210 2.79 8.66 4.15
C LEU A 210 3.18 7.21 3.86
N ASN A 211 4.47 6.96 3.59
CA ASN A 211 4.98 5.80 2.82
C ASN A 211 4.51 5.79 1.36
N GLU A 212 3.21 5.93 1.09
CA GLU A 212 2.64 6.08 -0.24
C GLU A 212 2.47 7.57 -0.59
N TYR A 213 2.64 7.92 -1.86
CA TYR A 213 2.32 9.27 -2.32
C TYR A 213 0.82 9.55 -2.19
N MET A 214 0.50 10.62 -1.47
CA MET A 214 -0.86 11.00 -1.08
C MET A 214 -1.40 12.16 -1.90
N THR A 215 -0.56 13.16 -2.20
CA THR A 215 -0.95 14.32 -3.00
C THR A 215 0.16 14.70 -3.97
N LEU A 216 -0.22 15.21 -5.14
CA LEU A 216 0.67 15.84 -6.10
C LEU A 216 0.10 17.19 -6.50
N GLU A 217 0.89 18.26 -6.33
CA GLU A 217 0.47 19.65 -6.52
C GLU A 217 1.49 20.42 -7.36
N HIS A 218 1.00 21.37 -8.16
CA HIS A 218 1.81 22.26 -8.99
C HIS A 218 1.12 23.62 -9.10
N GLY A 219 1.87 24.72 -8.95
CA GLY A 219 1.32 26.07 -9.04
C GLY A 219 0.15 26.36 -8.08
N GLY A 220 0.12 25.71 -6.91
CA GLY A 220 -0.98 25.80 -5.94
C GLY A 220 -2.24 25.01 -6.30
N ARG A 221 -2.22 24.21 -7.38
CA ARG A 221 -3.33 23.36 -7.82
C ARG A 221 -3.07 21.89 -7.51
N ARG A 222 -4.11 21.18 -7.03
CA ARG A 222 -4.10 19.73 -6.89
C ARG A 222 -4.18 19.04 -8.25
N LEU A 223 -3.18 18.22 -8.55
CA LEU A 223 -3.10 17.44 -9.79
C LEU A 223 -3.59 16.00 -9.62
N ALA A 224 -3.23 15.37 -8.49
CA ALA A 224 -3.65 14.01 -8.16
C ALA A 224 -3.79 13.85 -6.65
N THR A 225 -4.75 13.02 -6.23
CA THR A 225 -4.96 12.67 -4.81
C THR A 225 -5.12 11.17 -4.71
N PHE A 226 -4.42 10.54 -3.77
CA PHE A 226 -4.64 9.14 -3.43
C PHE A 226 -6.16 8.89 -3.25
N PRO A 227 -6.76 7.85 -3.88
CA PRO A 227 -6.12 6.66 -4.45
C PRO A 227 -5.58 6.72 -5.88
N ASP A 228 -5.45 7.88 -6.52
CA ASP A 228 -4.69 7.98 -7.78
C ASP A 228 -3.26 7.51 -7.55
N LEU A 229 -2.73 6.63 -8.41
CA LEU A 229 -1.39 6.10 -8.25
C LEU A 229 -0.38 7.11 -8.78
N ILE A 230 0.09 7.93 -7.85
CA ILE A 230 1.27 8.76 -8.01
C ILE A 230 2.48 7.86 -7.80
N SER A 231 3.46 7.89 -8.70
CA SER A 231 4.67 7.07 -8.63
C SER A 231 5.88 7.80 -9.18
N THR A 232 7.05 7.43 -8.68
CA THR A 232 8.36 7.91 -9.13
C THR A 232 9.14 6.77 -9.79
N PHE A 233 9.81 7.08 -10.89
CA PHE A 233 10.73 6.17 -11.58
C PHE A 233 12.09 6.85 -11.69
N ASP A 234 13.18 6.09 -11.60
CA ASP A 234 14.54 6.60 -11.84
C ASP A 234 14.84 6.81 -13.33
N GLU A 235 16.04 7.32 -13.63
CA GLU A 235 16.54 7.55 -14.99
C GLU A 235 16.54 6.31 -15.89
N GLU A 236 16.57 5.11 -15.30
CA GLU A 236 16.58 3.83 -16.02
C GLU A 236 15.16 3.30 -16.26
N GLY A 237 14.15 4.03 -15.78
CA GLY A 237 12.74 3.70 -15.89
C GLY A 237 12.31 2.61 -14.90
N LYS A 238 13.01 2.47 -13.76
CA LYS A 238 12.63 1.55 -12.69
C LYS A 238 11.81 2.29 -11.62
N PRO A 239 10.71 1.71 -11.11
CA PRO A 239 9.96 2.28 -9.99
C PRO A 239 10.84 2.42 -8.75
N ILE A 240 10.83 3.61 -8.15
CA ILE A 240 11.52 3.92 -6.90
C ILE A 240 10.51 4.40 -5.84
N THR A 241 10.70 3.95 -4.60
CA THR A 241 9.80 4.29 -3.50
C THR A 241 10.11 5.68 -2.95
N SER A 242 9.13 6.32 -2.33
CA SER A 242 9.30 7.59 -1.60
C SER A 242 10.43 7.56 -0.56
N ALA A 243 10.65 6.39 0.06
CA ALA A 243 11.73 6.17 1.01
C ALA A 243 13.12 6.15 0.33
N ALA A 244 13.21 5.65 -0.91
CA ALA A 244 14.47 5.46 -1.63
C ALA A 244 14.90 6.67 -2.48
N VAL A 245 13.95 7.52 -2.89
CA VAL A 245 14.24 8.75 -3.65
C VAL A 245 15.02 9.72 -2.77
N GLU A 246 16.13 10.30 -3.25
CA GLU A 246 16.95 11.25 -2.51
C GLU A 246 17.11 12.59 -3.24
N GLU A 247 17.57 13.63 -2.53
CA GLU A 247 17.90 14.92 -3.15
C GLU A 247 19.03 14.75 -4.17
N GLY A 248 18.84 15.32 -5.36
CA GLY A 248 19.74 15.18 -6.50
C GLY A 248 19.35 14.07 -7.48
N ASP A 249 18.43 13.18 -7.14
CA ASP A 249 17.96 12.13 -8.06
C ASP A 249 17.20 12.74 -9.24
N GLY A 250 17.47 12.22 -10.44
CA GLY A 250 16.64 12.44 -11.62
C GLY A 250 15.49 11.44 -11.65
N VAL A 251 14.25 11.94 -11.76
CA VAL A 251 13.04 11.13 -11.60
C VAL A 251 11.95 11.48 -12.60
N TYR A 252 11.23 10.47 -13.08
CA TYR A 252 9.94 10.64 -13.74
C TYR A 252 8.83 10.58 -12.70
N VAL A 253 7.99 11.60 -12.65
CA VAL A 253 6.76 11.60 -11.84
C VAL A 253 5.60 11.20 -12.73
N THR A 254 4.87 10.16 -12.32
CA THR A 254 3.75 9.61 -13.08
C THR A 254 2.47 9.61 -12.26
N VAL A 255 1.34 9.62 -12.96
CA VAL A 255 0.00 9.52 -12.36
C VAL A 255 -0.83 8.52 -13.16
N VAL A 256 -1.48 7.60 -12.46
CA VAL A 256 -2.55 6.75 -13.00
C VAL A 256 -3.85 7.08 -12.26
N PRO A 257 -4.94 7.43 -12.97
CA PRO A 257 -6.24 7.65 -12.35
C PRO A 257 -6.71 6.42 -11.59
N ARG A 258 -7.28 6.60 -10.39
CA ARG A 258 -7.74 5.48 -9.54
C ARG A 258 -8.74 4.56 -10.24
N GLU A 259 -9.54 5.05 -11.18
CA GLU A 259 -10.52 4.28 -11.95
C GLU A 259 -9.85 3.21 -12.83
N ARG A 260 -8.55 3.36 -13.11
CA ARG A 260 -7.77 2.36 -13.85
C ARG A 260 -7.17 1.30 -12.93
N ILE A 261 -7.30 1.42 -11.62
CA ILE A 261 -6.69 0.52 -10.64
C ILE A 261 -7.82 -0.19 -9.89
N PRO A 262 -7.81 -1.53 -9.81
CA PRO A 262 -8.75 -2.22 -8.93
C PRO A 262 -8.49 -1.77 -7.49
N THR A 263 -9.49 -1.19 -6.83
CA THR A 263 -9.42 -0.77 -5.42
C THR A 263 -10.55 -1.44 -4.65
N GLY A 264 -10.30 -1.83 -3.40
CA GLY A 264 -11.35 -2.34 -2.54
C GLY A 264 -12.15 -1.21 -1.90
N ASP A 265 -13.26 -1.60 -1.28
CA ASP A 265 -14.16 -0.67 -0.61
C ASP A 265 -13.52 0.03 0.58
N GLY A 266 -12.45 -0.53 1.16
CA GLY A 266 -11.76 0.07 2.27
C GLY A 266 -11.15 1.46 1.97
N LEU A 267 -10.93 1.80 0.69
CA LEU A 267 -10.53 3.13 0.27
C LEU A 267 -11.71 4.08 0.02
N ARG A 268 -12.94 3.60 0.02
CA ARG A 268 -14.10 4.38 -0.43
C ARG A 268 -14.82 5.09 0.70
N TYR A 269 -14.34 5.02 1.94
CA TYR A 269 -15.02 5.61 3.08
C TYR A 269 -14.37 6.92 3.53
N PRO A 270 -15.12 8.03 3.70
CA PRO A 270 -14.54 9.32 4.07
C PRO A 270 -13.77 9.30 5.39
N GLU A 271 -14.21 8.52 6.37
CA GLU A 271 -13.59 8.43 7.69
C GLU A 271 -12.17 7.89 7.67
N VAL A 272 -11.79 7.05 6.69
CA VAL A 272 -10.43 6.49 6.64
C VAL A 272 -9.38 7.53 6.25
N TYR A 273 -9.81 8.65 5.65
CA TYR A 273 -8.94 9.74 5.22
C TYR A 273 -8.69 10.79 6.31
N ARG A 274 -9.57 10.91 7.32
CA ARG A 274 -9.43 11.98 8.34
C ARG A 274 -8.09 11.96 9.06
N PRO A 275 -7.58 10.80 9.54
CA PRO A 275 -6.26 10.75 10.19
C PRO A 275 -5.11 11.12 9.24
N VAL A 276 -5.29 10.82 7.94
CA VAL A 276 -4.32 11.16 6.89
C VAL A 276 -4.33 12.67 6.62
N GLU A 277 -5.50 13.29 6.47
CA GLU A 277 -5.64 14.73 6.31
C GLU A 277 -5.07 15.50 7.51
N GLU A 278 -5.34 15.03 8.73
CA GLU A 278 -4.80 15.59 9.97
C GLU A 278 -3.26 15.52 10.00
N ALA A 279 -2.68 14.38 9.61
CA ALA A 279 -1.22 14.21 9.57
C ALA A 279 -0.57 15.08 8.47
N LEU A 280 -1.15 15.11 7.27
CA LEU A 280 -0.64 15.87 6.13
C LEU A 280 -0.87 17.39 6.27
N GLY A 281 -1.89 17.80 7.02
CA GLY A 281 -2.38 19.18 7.02
C GLY A 281 -2.94 19.62 5.66
N LYS A 282 -3.37 18.67 4.82
CA LYS A 282 -3.91 18.93 3.47
C LYS A 282 -5.26 18.24 3.30
N PRO A 283 -6.26 18.92 2.69
CA PRO A 283 -7.53 18.29 2.39
C PRO A 283 -7.36 17.25 1.26
N MET A 284 -8.06 16.14 1.42
CA MET A 284 -8.14 15.00 0.53
C MET A 284 -9.60 14.67 0.20
N ILE A 285 -10.49 14.56 1.20
CA ILE A 285 -11.89 14.14 1.04
C ILE A 285 -12.62 14.98 -0.02
N GLN A 286 -12.39 16.31 -0.03
CA GLN A 286 -12.99 17.21 -1.02
C GLN A 286 -12.58 16.89 -2.47
N HIS A 287 -11.43 16.25 -2.68
CA HIS A 287 -10.91 15.84 -4.00
C HIS A 287 -11.33 14.40 -4.38
N LEU A 288 -12.14 13.75 -3.54
CA LEU A 288 -12.62 12.38 -3.74
C LEU A 288 -14.15 12.32 -3.96
N GLN A 289 -14.78 13.48 -4.26
CA GLN A 289 -16.20 13.54 -4.59
C GLN A 289 -16.52 12.63 -5.79
N GLY A 290 -17.50 11.74 -5.63
CA GLY A 290 -17.88 10.74 -6.63
C GLY A 290 -17.14 9.40 -6.54
N PHE A 291 -16.05 9.32 -5.76
CA PHE A 291 -15.37 8.05 -5.46
C PHE A 291 -15.83 7.43 -4.14
N LEU A 292 -16.07 8.30 -3.14
CA LEU A 292 -16.46 7.88 -1.80
C LEU A 292 -17.91 7.36 -1.74
N LEU A 293 -18.13 6.38 -0.88
CA LEU A 293 -19.40 5.84 -0.45
C LEU A 293 -19.90 6.58 0.80
N ASP A 294 -21.21 6.63 0.95
CA ASP A 294 -21.89 7.17 2.14
C ASP A 294 -21.78 6.25 3.38
#